data_AF-A0A8T6X3T2-F1
#
_entry.id   AF-A0A8T6X3T2-F1
#
_cell.length_a   1.000
_cell.length_b   1.000
_cell.length_c   1.000
_cell.angle_alpha   90.00
_cell.angle_beta   90.00
_cell.angle_gamma   90.00
#
_symmetry.space_group_name_H-M   'P 1'
#
loop_
_entity.id
_entity.type
_entity.pdbx_description
1 polymer ?
#
loop_
_entity_poly.entity_id
_entity_poly.type
_entity_poly.pdbx_seq_one_letter_code
_entity_poly.pdbx_strand_id
1 'polypeptide(L)'
;LKRALVKIGMEETFHLRHGEVWMRRLAKSRGSEARELLQRCVDWMFPMTIEWFGLPDDLKRHSGQLDYKLKGLTNDQLRQVWMSSTVPLCEALGL
;
A
#
# COMPACT_ATOMS: atom_id res chain seq x y z
N LEU A 1 -8.36 2.69 -21.62
CA LEU A 1 -8.05 2.56 -20.18
C LEU A 1 -7.27 1.29 -19.86
N LYS A 2 -7.82 0.09 -20.06
CA LYS A 2 -7.17 -1.19 -19.67
C LYS A 2 -5.71 -1.35 -20.15
N ARG A 3 -5.41 -1.04 -21.42
CA ARG A 3 -4.03 -1.12 -21.96
C ARG A 3 -3.05 -0.10 -21.35
N ALA A 4 -3.53 1.12 -21.06
CA ALA A 4 -2.70 2.15 -20.44
C ALA A 4 -2.35 1.79 -19.00
N LEU A 5 -3.31 1.23 -18.25
CA LEU A 5 -3.10 0.76 -16.88
C LEU A 5 -2.12 -0.42 -16.80
N VAL A 6 -2.08 -1.30 -17.80
CA VAL A 6 -1.07 -2.38 -17.85
C VAL A 6 0.34 -1.80 -17.91
N LYS A 7 0.57 -0.82 -18.79
CA LYS A 7 1.87 -0.16 -18.90
C LYS A 7 2.26 0.55 -17.59
N ILE A 8 1.34 1.35 -17.04
CA ILE A 8 1.54 2.05 -15.77
C ILE A 8 1.86 1.04 -14.66
N GLY A 9 1.10 -0.04 -14.55
CA GLY A 9 1.33 -1.07 -13.52
C GLY A 9 2.71 -1.73 -13.62
N MET A 10 3.24 -1.92 -14.83
CA MET A 10 4.61 -2.44 -15.01
C MET A 10 5.67 -1.43 -14.54
N GLU A 11 5.49 -0.15 -14.84
CA GLU A 11 6.40 0.92 -14.41
C GLU A 11 6.33 1.12 -12.88
N GLU A 12 5.14 1.13 -12.29
CA GLU A 12 4.94 1.25 -10.84
C GLU A 12 5.53 0.08 -10.04
N THR A 13 5.57 -1.12 -10.64
CA THR A 13 6.22 -2.28 -10.02
C THR A 13 7.72 -2.02 -9.79
N PHE A 14 8.38 -1.27 -10.67
CA PHE A 14 9.78 -0.88 -10.47
C PHE A 14 9.93 0.05 -9.25
N HIS A 15 9.06 1.05 -9.12
CA HIS A 15 9.08 1.97 -7.98
C HIS A 15 8.83 1.25 -6.65
N LEU A 16 7.86 0.33 -6.62
CA LEU A 16 7.58 -0.51 -5.46
C LEU A 16 8.81 -1.32 -5.04
N ARG A 17 9.46 -2.02 -5.98
CA ARG A 17 10.66 -2.81 -5.70
C ARG A 17 11.83 -1.95 -5.23
N HIS A 18 12.01 -0.77 -5.82
CA HIS A 18 13.04 0.17 -5.41
C HIS A 18 12.81 0.63 -3.95
N GLY A 19 11.58 0.95 -3.59
CA GLY A 19 11.19 1.30 -2.21
C GLY A 19 11.49 0.16 -1.23
N GLU A 20 11.06 -1.07 -1.54
CA GLU A 20 11.32 -2.25 -0.69
C GLU A 20 12.82 -2.50 -0.46
N VAL A 21 13.66 -2.30 -1.48
CA VAL A 21 15.11 -2.45 -1.36
C VAL A 21 15.69 -1.44 -0.37
N TRP A 22 15.27 -0.18 -0.42
CA TRP A 22 15.72 0.84 0.52
C TRP A 22 15.21 0.58 1.94
N MET A 23 13.93 0.20 2.09
CA MET A 23 13.40 -0.19 3.40
C MET A 23 14.21 -1.33 4.02
N ARG A 24 14.55 -2.36 3.24
CA ARG A 24 15.43 -3.46 3.67
C ARG A 24 16.81 -2.98 4.09
N ARG A 25 17.41 -2.05 3.34
CA ARG A 25 18.75 -1.51 3.64
C ARG A 25 18.73 -0.72 4.94
N LEU A 26 17.76 0.16 5.12
CA LEU A 26 17.62 1.01 6.30
C LEU A 26 17.24 0.20 7.55
N ALA A 27 16.36 -0.79 7.41
CA ALA A 27 15.94 -1.66 8.51
C ALA A 27 17.10 -2.51 9.08
N LYS A 28 18.09 -2.88 8.26
CA LYS A 28 19.29 -3.64 8.69
C LYS A 28 20.22 -2.83 9.60
N SER A 29 20.15 -1.50 9.56
CA SER A 29 20.96 -0.61 10.40
C SER A 29 20.41 -0.52 11.83
N ARG A 30 20.38 -1.65 12.56
CA ARG A 30 19.81 -1.72 13.92
C ARG A 30 20.51 -0.75 14.88
N GLY A 31 19.72 -0.03 15.68
CA GLY A 31 20.22 0.97 16.63
C GLY A 31 20.72 2.28 16.00
N SER A 32 20.47 2.49 14.70
CA SER A 32 20.80 3.75 14.03
C SER A 32 19.59 4.67 13.93
N GLU A 33 19.86 5.98 13.87
CA GLU A 33 18.87 7.02 13.56
C GLU A 33 18.11 6.73 12.25
N ALA A 34 18.78 6.11 11.27
CA ALA A 34 18.17 5.75 9.99
C ALA A 34 17.03 4.73 10.14
N ARG A 35 17.19 3.76 11.05
CA ARG A 35 16.13 2.78 11.34
C ARG A 35 14.98 3.41 12.11
N GLU A 36 15.27 4.31 13.05
CA GLU A 36 14.23 5.05 13.78
C GLU A 36 13.43 5.97 12.85
N LEU A 37 14.10 6.64 11.91
CA LEU A 37 13.43 7.46 10.90
C LEU A 37 12.54 6.59 10.00
N LEU A 38 13.02 5.41 9.58
CA LEU A 38 12.21 4.47 8.82
C LEU A 38 10.95 4.07 9.59
N GLN A 39 11.05 3.76 10.89
CA GLN A 39 9.89 3.45 11.73
C GLN A 39 8.90 4.62 11.75
N ARG A 40 9.36 5.84 12.05
CA ARG A 40 8.49 7.04 12.08
C ARG A 40 7.78 7.27 10.75
N CYS A 41 8.46 7.05 9.63
CA CYS A 41 7.85 7.14 8.31
C CYS A 41 6.77 6.08 8.10
N VAL A 42 6.99 4.83 8.52
CA VAL A 42 5.98 3.77 8.44
C VAL A 42 4.80 4.09 9.35
N ASP A 43 5.03 4.48 10.60
CA ASP A 43 3.97 4.83 11.57
C ASP A 43 3.06 5.96 11.05
N TRP A 44 3.63 6.90 10.29
CA TRP A 44 2.88 7.99 9.67
C TRP A 44 2.15 7.56 8.39
N MET A 45 2.87 6.89 7.48
CA MET A 45 2.34 6.60 6.15
C MET A 45 1.38 5.42 6.13
N PHE A 46 1.51 4.47 7.05
CA PHE A 46 0.64 3.29 7.10
C PHE A 46 -0.84 3.67 7.31
N PRO A 47 -1.24 4.41 8.36
CA PRO A 47 -2.63 4.83 8.54
C PRO A 47 -3.08 5.78 7.42
N MET A 48 -2.22 6.68 6.94
CA MET A 48 -2.55 7.56 5.80
C MET A 48 -2.89 6.76 4.54
N THR A 49 -2.16 5.68 4.26
CA THR A 49 -2.39 4.83 3.09
C THR A 49 -3.71 4.07 3.20
N ILE A 50 -4.10 3.65 4.41
CA ILE A 50 -5.39 3.00 4.66
C ILE A 50 -6.56 3.93 4.26
N GLU A 51 -6.45 5.23 4.54
CA GLU A 51 -7.47 6.22 4.19
C GLU A 51 -7.63 6.41 2.67
N TRP A 52 -6.59 6.16 1.86
CA TRP A 52 -6.68 6.31 0.39
C TRP A 52 -7.64 5.33 -0.27
N PHE A 53 -7.92 4.19 0.37
CA PHE A 53 -8.95 3.27 -0.11
C PHE A 53 -10.38 3.82 0.06
N GLY A 54 -10.52 4.85 0.88
CA GLY A 54 -11.78 5.53 1.17
C GLY A 54 -12.61 4.83 2.25
N LEU A 55 -13.82 5.36 2.43
CA LEU A 55 -14.75 4.89 3.45
C LEU A 55 -15.00 3.39 3.38
N PRO A 56 -15.24 2.75 4.55
CA PRO A 56 -15.78 1.40 4.65
C PRO A 56 -17.00 1.18 3.75
N ASP A 57 -17.17 -0.06 3.27
CA ASP A 57 -18.19 -0.36 2.27
C ASP A 57 -19.62 -0.10 2.78
N ASP A 58 -19.88 -0.24 4.08
CA ASP A 58 -21.15 0.01 4.76
C ASP A 58 -21.49 1.51 4.92
N LEU A 59 -20.48 2.38 4.92
CA LEU A 59 -20.63 3.84 5.01
C LEU A 59 -20.62 4.52 3.64
N LYS A 60 -20.33 3.78 2.56
CA LYS A 60 -20.18 4.32 1.22
C LYS A 60 -21.53 4.55 0.54
N ARG A 61 -21.85 5.82 0.28
CA ARG A 61 -23.11 6.24 -0.37
C ARG A 61 -23.17 6.05 -1.89
N HIS A 62 -22.03 5.78 -2.54
CA HIS A 62 -21.92 5.61 -4.00
C HIS A 62 -21.40 4.20 -4.35
N SER A 63 -22.25 3.18 -4.17
CA SER A 63 -21.93 1.77 -4.43
C SER A 63 -22.07 1.35 -5.90
N GLY A 64 -22.82 2.10 -6.72
CA GLY A 64 -23.10 1.75 -8.12
C GLY A 64 -21.88 1.64 -9.07
N GLN A 65 -20.69 2.04 -8.63
CA GLN A 65 -19.44 1.89 -9.42
C GLN A 65 -19.08 0.41 -9.68
N LEU A 66 -19.51 -0.50 -8.81
CA LEU A 66 -19.33 -1.95 -8.97
C LEU A 66 -20.31 -2.51 -10.02
N ASP A 67 -21.54 -2.01 -10.03
CA ASP A 67 -22.60 -2.44 -10.96
C ASP A 67 -22.24 -2.10 -12.42
N TYR A 68 -21.59 -0.95 -12.64
CA TYR A 68 -21.09 -0.55 -13.96
C TYR A 68 -19.72 -1.17 -14.30
N LYS A 69 -19.19 -2.08 -13.48
CA LYS A 69 -17.86 -2.71 -13.64
C LYS A 69 -16.71 -1.72 -13.82
N LEU A 70 -16.86 -0.51 -13.27
CA LEU A 70 -15.81 0.52 -13.28
C LEU A 70 -14.75 0.24 -12.19
N LYS A 71 -15.12 -0.51 -11.14
CA LYS A 71 -14.23 -1.06 -10.11
C LYS A 71 -14.40 -2.58 -10.02
N GLY A 72 -13.28 -3.31 -9.93
CA GLY A 72 -13.27 -4.78 -9.85
C GLY A 72 -13.38 -5.35 -8.43
N LEU A 73 -13.13 -4.53 -7.41
CA LEU A 73 -13.16 -4.89 -5.99
C LEU A 73 -13.77 -3.72 -5.19
N THR A 74 -14.34 -4.03 -4.03
CA THR A 74 -14.83 -3.03 -3.08
C THR A 74 -13.69 -2.28 -2.39
N ASN A 75 -13.98 -1.23 -1.62
CA ASN A 75 -12.92 -0.48 -0.94
C ASN A 75 -12.24 -1.35 0.12
N ASP A 76 -13.02 -2.11 0.89
CA ASP A 76 -12.51 -2.97 1.96
C ASP A 76 -11.71 -4.15 1.39
N GLN A 77 -12.14 -4.71 0.25
CA GLN A 77 -11.38 -5.74 -0.46
C GLN A 77 -10.02 -5.22 -0.95
N LEU A 78 -9.98 -4.02 -1.54
CA LEU A 78 -8.72 -3.41 -1.97
C LEU A 78 -7.79 -3.14 -0.79
N ARG A 79 -8.33 -2.63 0.32
CA ARG A 79 -7.59 -2.40 1.56
C ARG A 79 -7.00 -3.72 2.07
N GLN A 80 -7.78 -4.80 2.07
CA GLN A 80 -7.32 -6.12 2.50
C GLN A 80 -6.23 -6.69 1.60
N VAL A 81 -6.36 -6.56 0.27
CA VAL A 81 -5.32 -6.97 -0.68
C VAL A 81 -4.01 -6.22 -0.39
N TRP A 82 -4.07 -4.90 -0.19
CA TRP A 82 -2.89 -4.11 0.16
C TRP A 82 -2.28 -4.53 1.51
N MET A 83 -3.10 -4.71 2.56
CA MET A 83 -2.61 -5.16 3.87
C MET A 83 -1.94 -6.53 3.78
N SER A 84 -2.47 -7.44 2.96
CA SER A 84 -1.91 -8.79 2.77
C SER A 84 -0.50 -8.81 2.18
N SER A 85 -0.09 -7.74 1.49
CA SER A 85 1.30 -7.55 1.03
C SER A 85 2.14 -6.71 1.99
N THR A 86 1.57 -5.63 2.53
CA THR A 86 2.33 -4.62 3.26
C THR A 86 2.65 -5.05 4.69
N VAL A 87 1.72 -5.70 5.39
CA VAL A 87 1.94 -6.14 6.77
C VAL A 87 3.08 -7.18 6.85
N PRO A 88 3.11 -8.25 6.02
CA PRO A 88 4.23 -9.19 6.03
C PRO A 88 5.58 -8.55 5.69
N LEU A 89 5.60 -7.51 4.85
CA LEU A 89 6.82 -6.76 4.56
C LEU A 89 7.32 -6.04 5.82
N CYS A 90 6.45 -5.29 6.51
CA CYS A 90 6.81 -4.59 7.76
C CYS A 90 7.31 -5.58 8.82
N GLU A 91 6.58 -6.67 9.06
CA GLU A 91 6.95 -7.71 10.01
C GLU A 91 8.32 -8.32 9.70
N ALA A 92 8.59 -8.64 8.42
CA ALA A 92 9.88 -9.19 8.00
C ALA A 92 11.05 -8.19 8.18
N LEU A 93 10.78 -6.89 8.25
CA LEU A 93 11.76 -5.83 8.53
C LEU A 93 11.86 -5.51 10.03
N GLY A 94 10.97 -6.10 10.84
CA GLY A 94 10.80 -5.81 12.25
C GLY A 94 10.38 -4.37 12.50
N LEU A 95 9.55 -3.81 11.61
CA LEU A 95 8.94 -2.48 11.72
C LEU A 95 7.49 -2.62 12.20
#